data_AF-A0A2A5GSL5-F1
#
_entry.id   AF-A0A2A5GSL5-F1
#
_cell.length_a   1.000
_cell.length_b   1.000
_cell.length_c   1.000
_cell.angle_alpha   90.00
_cell.angle_beta   90.00
_cell.angle_gamma   90.00
#
_symmetry.space_group_name_H-M   'P 1'
#
loop_
_entity.id
_entity.type
_entity.pdbx_description
1 polymer ?
#
loop_
_entity_poly.entity_id
_entity_poly.type
_entity_poly.pdbx_seq_one_letter_code
_entity_poly.pdbx_strand_id
1 'polypeptide(L)'
;MLNSKRHWTLITLMFLVLSCNKDVESLQTDSSQATVALGEKIILGEQLENPYSVKNMRLALQALKKASKKYASKTFKGDLNIQTTDYYVKFWIENKEQKNLLIADSLNLSVIPLDVEIEQEGDYMVDENTELKQSQWLYTSVEKEYQFHQGIKYEILEDLFLIEPSEAEEIEGDEQENENTTTTLAGKSGIPKNFLYDLEDQALKLTGNYTPPENNKLAARRSKRKPKGYIKVLNTVTGNLDPVVGVKIKTRRWFKWAKGWTNSRGYY
;
A
#
# COMPACT_ATOMS: atom_id res chain seq x y z
N MET A 1 -47.48 67.49 61.20
CA MET A 1 -47.91 68.42 60.14
C MET A 1 -47.03 68.14 58.91
N LEU A 2 -47.66 67.82 57.77
CA LEU A 2 -47.11 67.61 56.41
C LEU A 2 -46.17 66.40 56.19
N ASN A 3 -46.60 65.34 55.48
CA ASN A 3 -46.61 65.12 54.01
C ASN A 3 -45.18 64.92 53.44
N SER A 4 -44.88 63.99 52.52
CA SER A 4 -45.65 63.01 51.76
C SER A 4 -44.70 62.11 50.96
N LYS A 5 -45.29 61.07 50.35
CA LYS A 5 -44.93 60.35 49.11
C LYS A 5 -44.18 59.01 49.22
N ARG A 6 -44.92 57.99 48.79
CA ARG A 6 -44.54 56.61 48.47
C ARG A 6 -44.01 56.51 47.03
N HIS A 7 -43.36 55.37 46.78
CA HIS A 7 -43.12 54.67 45.49
C HIS A 7 -41.91 55.15 44.67
N TRP A 8 -41.09 54.33 44.00
CA TRP A 8 -40.90 52.86 43.89
C TRP A 8 -39.66 52.69 42.98
N THR A 9 -38.58 52.05 43.43
CA THR A 9 -37.47 51.55 42.58
C THR A 9 -36.79 50.40 43.34
N LEU A 10 -37.10 49.14 43.06
CA LEU A 10 -36.48 48.24 42.06
C LEU A 10 -34.95 48.10 42.15
N ILE A 11 -34.55 46.93 42.67
CA ILE A 11 -33.65 45.94 42.05
C ILE A 11 -32.12 46.04 42.25
N THR A 12 -31.60 44.86 42.65
CA THR A 12 -30.26 44.24 42.52
C THR A 12 -29.11 44.66 43.45
N LEU A 13 -28.93 43.78 44.43
CA LEU A 13 -27.68 43.29 45.01
C LEU A 13 -26.52 43.27 43.99
N MET A 14 -25.62 44.23 44.12
CA MET A 14 -24.36 44.32 43.38
C MET A 14 -23.40 43.26 43.92
N PHE A 15 -23.42 42.07 43.31
CA PHE A 15 -22.32 41.11 43.42
C PHE A 15 -21.08 41.71 42.76
N LEU A 16 -20.05 41.98 43.55
CA LEU A 16 -18.68 42.17 43.08
C LEU A 16 -18.18 40.83 42.53
N VAL A 17 -18.52 40.54 41.27
CA VAL A 17 -17.77 39.58 40.46
C VAL A 17 -16.47 40.25 40.05
N LEU A 18 -15.37 39.62 40.45
CA LEU A 18 -14.01 39.91 39.99
C LEU A 18 -14.00 39.83 38.46
N SER A 19 -13.99 40.98 37.81
CA SER A 19 -13.68 41.13 36.39
C SER A 19 -12.19 40.88 36.22
N CYS A 20 -11.82 39.75 35.60
CA CYS A 20 -10.47 39.55 35.11
C CYS A 20 -10.28 40.50 33.92
N ASN A 21 -9.51 41.57 34.13
CA ASN A 21 -9.11 42.46 33.05
C ASN A 21 -8.29 41.69 32.02
N LYS A 22 -8.59 41.95 30.75
CA LYS A 22 -7.72 41.60 29.61
C LYS A 22 -6.43 42.41 29.74
N ASP A 23 -5.37 41.75 30.18
CA ASP A 23 -4.02 42.13 29.80
C ASP A 23 -3.57 41.15 28.72
N VAL A 24 -3.62 41.66 27.47
CA VAL A 24 -2.97 41.04 26.31
C VAL A 24 -1.49 41.25 26.52
N GLU A 25 -0.87 40.35 27.27
CA GLU A 25 0.57 40.25 27.33
C GLU A 25 1.02 39.62 26.01
N SER A 26 1.66 40.45 25.17
CA SER A 26 2.22 40.02 23.92
C SER A 26 3.27 38.94 24.19
N LEU A 27 2.90 37.68 23.95
CA LEU A 27 3.88 36.62 23.79
C LEU A 27 4.70 37.00 22.56
N GLN A 28 5.89 37.55 22.80
CA GLN A 28 6.94 37.62 21.81
C GLN A 28 7.19 36.19 21.36
N THR A 29 6.69 35.88 20.16
CA THR A 29 7.03 34.67 19.43
C THR A 29 8.52 34.76 19.12
N ASP A 30 9.35 34.29 20.05
CA ASP A 30 10.70 33.86 19.72
C ASP A 30 10.53 32.71 18.73
N SER A 31 10.79 33.03 17.48
CA SER A 31 10.87 32.10 16.36
C SER A 31 12.08 31.20 16.54
N SER A 32 12.01 30.29 17.52
CA SER A 32 12.68 29.01 17.43
C SER A 32 11.63 28.04 16.91
N GLN A 33 11.49 28.00 15.58
CA GLN A 33 10.81 26.90 14.91
C GLN A 33 11.55 25.63 15.31
N ALA A 34 11.08 24.94 16.34
CA ALA A 34 11.19 23.50 16.39
C ALA A 34 10.35 23.01 15.21
N THR A 35 10.97 22.93 14.04
CA THR A 35 10.49 22.10 12.96
C THR A 35 10.40 20.70 13.57
N VAL A 36 9.19 20.29 13.98
CA VAL A 36 8.85 18.88 13.90
C VAL A 36 9.13 18.57 12.44
N ALA A 37 10.24 17.89 12.17
CA ALA A 37 10.59 17.48 10.82
C ALA A 37 9.44 16.57 10.37
N LEU A 38 8.46 17.18 9.68
CA LEU A 38 7.59 16.45 8.80
C LEU A 38 8.57 15.72 7.89
N GLY A 39 8.51 14.39 7.90
CA GLY A 39 9.49 13.54 7.23
C GLY A 39 9.71 13.86 5.75
N GLU A 40 10.46 13.04 5.04
CA GLU A 40 10.66 13.31 3.61
C GLU A 40 9.34 13.05 2.85
N LYS A 41 8.96 13.95 1.94
CA LYS A 41 7.76 13.75 1.10
C LYS A 41 8.08 12.74 -0.01
N ILE A 42 7.21 11.76 -0.20
CA ILE A 42 7.24 10.84 -1.35
C ILE A 42 6.87 11.62 -2.62
N ILE A 43 7.71 11.51 -3.66
CA ILE A 43 7.44 12.08 -4.98
C ILE A 43 7.16 10.94 -5.96
N LEU A 44 5.98 10.98 -6.56
CA LEU A 44 5.57 10.03 -7.59
C LEU A 44 6.01 10.54 -8.96
N GLY A 45 6.51 9.63 -9.79
CA GLY A 45 6.81 9.87 -11.20
C GLY A 45 5.66 9.47 -12.11
N GLU A 46 6.01 9.00 -13.31
CA GLU A 46 5.04 8.61 -14.33
C GLU A 46 4.28 7.32 -13.97
N GLN A 47 3.10 7.17 -14.57
CA GLN A 47 2.38 5.90 -14.52
C GLN A 47 3.10 4.87 -15.40
N LEU A 48 3.39 3.71 -14.82
CA LEU A 48 4.09 2.61 -15.47
C LEU A 48 3.12 1.76 -16.30
N GLU A 49 3.54 1.35 -17.50
CA GLU A 49 2.79 0.39 -18.32
C GLU A 49 2.71 -0.95 -17.58
N ASN A 50 1.49 -1.36 -17.19
CA ASN A 50 1.30 -2.53 -16.34
C ASN A 50 1.65 -3.87 -17.04
N PRO A 51 2.70 -4.61 -16.62
CA PRO A 51 3.07 -5.88 -17.23
C PRO A 51 2.08 -7.01 -16.91
N TYR A 52 1.34 -6.90 -15.80
CA TYR A 52 0.37 -7.90 -15.36
C TYR A 52 -1.03 -7.70 -15.94
N SER A 53 -1.26 -6.64 -16.73
CA SER A 53 -2.54 -6.49 -17.42
C SER A 53 -2.77 -7.70 -18.34
N VAL A 54 -4.02 -8.15 -18.43
CA VAL A 54 -4.40 -9.25 -19.32
C VAL A 54 -3.95 -8.97 -20.76
N LYS A 55 -4.00 -7.70 -21.19
CA LYS A 55 -3.48 -7.23 -22.47
C LYS A 55 -1.99 -7.53 -22.62
N ASN A 56 -1.15 -7.06 -21.69
CA ASN A 56 0.30 -7.18 -21.80
C ASN A 56 0.79 -8.61 -21.58
N MET A 57 0.13 -9.39 -20.72
CA MET A 57 0.42 -10.82 -20.58
C MET A 57 0.08 -11.60 -21.86
N ARG A 58 -1.00 -11.26 -22.57
CA ARG A 58 -1.31 -11.86 -23.89
C ARG A 58 -0.26 -11.51 -24.94
N LEU A 59 0.19 -10.25 -24.99
CA LEU A 59 1.26 -9.82 -25.88
C LEU A 59 2.57 -10.56 -25.56
N ALA A 60 2.90 -10.72 -24.28
CA ALA A 60 4.07 -11.46 -23.82
C ALA A 60 4.00 -12.94 -24.25
N LEU A 61 2.84 -13.59 -24.10
CA LEU A 61 2.63 -14.97 -24.52
C LEU A 61 2.84 -15.13 -26.05
N GLN A 62 2.30 -14.19 -26.83
CA GLN A 62 2.48 -14.19 -28.28
C GLN A 62 3.96 -14.00 -28.66
N ALA A 63 4.65 -13.07 -28.00
CA ALA A 63 6.07 -12.82 -28.23
C ALA A 63 6.93 -14.05 -27.87
N LEU A 64 6.68 -14.70 -26.73
CA LEU A 64 7.38 -15.91 -26.31
C LEU A 64 7.19 -17.07 -27.30
N LYS A 65 5.95 -17.30 -27.75
CA LYS A 65 5.65 -18.34 -28.74
C LYS A 65 6.39 -18.07 -30.07
N LYS A 66 6.48 -16.82 -30.50
CA LYS A 66 7.24 -16.42 -31.71
C LYS A 66 8.75 -16.59 -31.55
N ALA A 67 9.29 -16.24 -30.38
CA ALA A 67 10.73 -16.21 -30.15
C ALA A 67 11.37 -17.60 -29.94
N SER A 68 10.59 -18.60 -29.52
CA SER A 68 11.15 -19.90 -29.13
C SER A 68 10.36 -21.07 -29.71
N LYS A 69 11.02 -21.88 -30.55
CA LYS A 69 10.48 -23.15 -31.04
C LYS A 69 10.07 -24.10 -29.91
N LYS A 70 10.74 -24.03 -28.75
CA LYS A 70 10.41 -24.76 -27.51
C LYS A 70 9.02 -24.41 -26.98
N TYR A 71 8.56 -23.18 -27.17
CA TYR A 71 7.25 -22.71 -26.71
C TYR A 71 6.21 -22.73 -27.83
N ALA A 72 6.62 -22.63 -29.09
CA ALA A 72 5.73 -22.81 -30.24
C ALA A 72 5.17 -24.23 -30.38
N SER A 73 5.97 -25.27 -30.07
CA SER A 73 5.56 -26.68 -30.20
C SER A 73 4.91 -27.27 -28.93
N LYS A 74 4.93 -26.54 -27.81
CA LYS A 74 4.28 -26.97 -26.58
C LYS A 74 2.78 -26.69 -26.66
N THR A 75 2.01 -27.70 -27.03
CA THR A 75 0.63 -27.80 -26.58
C THR A 75 0.68 -28.11 -25.08
N PHE A 76 0.56 -27.08 -24.24
CA PHE A 76 0.37 -27.31 -22.81
C PHE A 76 -0.93 -28.12 -22.65
N LYS A 77 -0.95 -29.12 -21.75
CA LYS A 77 -2.20 -29.80 -21.42
C LYS A 77 -3.10 -28.76 -20.75
N GLY A 78 -4.11 -28.29 -21.49
CA GLY A 78 -4.78 -27.03 -21.23
C GLY A 78 -4.01 -25.91 -21.94
N ASP A 79 -4.54 -25.42 -23.06
CA ASP A 79 -4.02 -24.20 -23.69
C ASP A 79 -4.01 -23.10 -22.61
N LEU A 80 -2.83 -22.52 -22.32
CA LEU A 80 -2.77 -21.39 -21.39
C LEU A 80 -3.68 -20.28 -21.92
N ASN A 81 -4.81 -20.13 -21.25
CA ASN A 81 -5.79 -19.11 -21.56
C ASN A 81 -5.61 -17.97 -20.56
N ILE A 82 -5.00 -16.88 -21.02
CA ILE A 82 -4.80 -15.68 -20.20
C ILE A 82 -6.17 -14.99 -20.08
N GLN A 83 -6.77 -15.12 -18.91
CA GLN A 83 -8.04 -14.51 -18.50
C GLN A 83 -7.83 -13.76 -17.19
N THR A 84 -8.70 -12.81 -16.88
CA THR A 84 -8.64 -12.09 -15.60
C THR A 84 -8.66 -13.06 -14.42
N THR A 85 -7.65 -12.99 -13.57
CA THR A 85 -7.58 -13.68 -12.27
C THR A 85 -7.93 -12.73 -11.14
N ASP A 86 -7.51 -11.47 -11.26
CA ASP A 86 -7.61 -10.43 -10.24
C ASP A 86 -7.95 -9.10 -10.90
N TYR A 87 -8.47 -8.17 -10.12
CA TYR A 87 -8.69 -6.78 -10.50
C TYR A 87 -7.71 -5.87 -9.77
N TYR A 88 -7.10 -4.92 -10.49
CA TYR A 88 -6.47 -3.76 -9.85
C TYR A 88 -7.58 -2.76 -9.52
N VAL A 89 -7.74 -2.41 -8.25
CA VAL A 89 -8.86 -1.60 -7.77
C VAL A 89 -8.37 -0.47 -6.88
N LYS A 90 -9.04 0.68 -6.94
CA LYS A 90 -8.97 1.71 -5.90
C LYS A 90 -10.30 1.86 -5.17
N PHE A 91 -10.24 2.01 -3.85
CA PHE A 91 -11.38 2.23 -2.97
C PHE A 91 -11.35 3.65 -2.44
N TRP A 92 -12.50 4.33 -2.47
CA TRP A 92 -12.69 5.60 -1.80
C TRP A 92 -13.13 5.35 -0.37
N ILE A 93 -12.27 5.70 0.58
CA ILE A 93 -12.48 5.47 2.00
C ILE A 93 -12.79 6.79 2.66
N GLU A 94 -13.99 6.93 3.22
CA GLU A 94 -14.48 8.15 3.88
C GLU A 94 -14.27 8.12 5.40
N ASN A 95 -14.15 6.92 5.98
CA ASN A 95 -14.05 6.74 7.42
C ASN A 95 -13.28 5.46 7.81
N LYS A 96 -13.03 5.34 9.12
CA LYS A 96 -12.24 4.23 9.69
C LYS A 96 -13.00 2.91 9.60
N GLU A 97 -14.32 2.93 9.69
CA GLU A 97 -15.19 1.77 9.63
C GLU A 97 -15.08 1.08 8.27
N GLN A 98 -15.17 1.86 7.17
CA GLN A 98 -14.95 1.36 5.81
C GLN A 98 -13.54 0.78 5.64
N LYS A 99 -12.50 1.46 6.17
CA LYS A 99 -11.13 0.94 6.14
C LYS A 99 -11.01 -0.41 6.86
N ASN A 100 -11.65 -0.54 8.02
CA ASN A 100 -11.60 -1.76 8.82
C ASN A 100 -12.29 -2.94 8.13
N LEU A 101 -13.37 -2.71 7.34
CA LEU A 101 -14.00 -3.75 6.53
C LEU A 101 -13.01 -4.35 5.52
N LEU A 102 -12.28 -3.51 4.78
CA LEU A 102 -11.27 -3.96 3.83
C LEU A 102 -10.09 -4.68 4.50
N ILE A 103 -9.71 -4.24 5.71
CA ILE A 103 -8.67 -4.93 6.51
C ILE A 103 -9.17 -6.28 7.01
N ALA A 104 -10.46 -6.40 7.36
CA ALA A 104 -11.06 -7.66 7.82
C ALA A 104 -11.10 -8.72 6.70
N ASP A 105 -11.20 -8.29 5.44
CA ASP A 105 -11.01 -9.12 4.25
C ASP A 105 -9.54 -9.48 3.99
N SER A 106 -8.62 -9.08 4.88
CA SER A 106 -7.18 -9.28 4.74
C SER A 106 -6.54 -8.58 3.54
N LEU A 107 -7.18 -7.54 2.99
CA LEU A 107 -6.63 -6.82 1.83
C LEU A 107 -5.34 -6.06 2.17
N ASN A 108 -4.42 -6.07 1.21
CA ASN A 108 -3.19 -5.29 1.25
C ASN A 108 -3.42 -3.90 0.63
N LEU A 109 -3.70 -2.91 1.47
CA LEU A 109 -4.04 -1.55 1.04
C LEU A 109 -2.79 -0.66 0.95
N SER A 110 -2.65 0.04 -0.18
CA SER A 110 -1.61 1.04 -0.41
C SER A 110 -2.22 2.42 -0.54
N VAL A 111 -1.60 3.43 0.07
CA VAL A 111 -1.96 4.85 -0.18
C VAL A 111 -1.37 5.36 -1.50
N ILE A 112 -0.37 4.66 -2.05
CA ILE A 112 0.29 4.96 -3.32
C ILE A 112 -0.27 4.01 -4.39
N PRO A 113 -0.58 4.49 -5.62
CA PRO A 113 -0.93 3.62 -6.74
C PRO A 113 0.10 2.50 -6.94
N LEU A 114 -0.36 1.35 -7.43
CA LEU A 114 0.50 0.18 -7.53
C LEU A 114 1.42 0.17 -8.75
N ASP A 115 1.12 1.01 -9.73
CA ASP A 115 1.66 1.09 -11.10
C ASP A 115 2.25 2.48 -11.40
N VAL A 116 2.94 3.08 -10.44
CA VAL A 116 3.64 4.38 -10.62
C VAL A 116 5.09 4.26 -10.21
N GLU A 117 5.94 5.09 -10.82
CA GLU A 117 7.32 5.27 -10.38
C GLU A 117 7.37 6.06 -9.06
N ILE A 118 8.31 5.69 -8.19
CA ILE A 118 8.65 6.46 -6.99
C ILE A 118 9.98 7.14 -7.30
N GLU A 119 9.93 8.42 -7.69
CA GLU A 119 11.13 9.20 -8.01
C GLU A 119 11.92 9.55 -6.75
N GLN A 120 11.21 9.79 -5.66
CA GLN A 120 11.80 10.08 -4.35
C GLN A 120 11.09 9.29 -3.26
N GLU A 121 11.87 8.50 -2.52
CA GLU A 121 11.43 7.85 -1.29
C GLU A 121 11.15 8.89 -0.19
N GLY A 122 10.31 8.52 0.78
CA GLY A 122 9.95 9.40 1.88
C GLY A 122 9.04 8.74 2.90
N ASP A 123 8.66 9.50 3.92
CA ASP A 123 7.87 9.05 5.06
C ASP A 123 6.35 9.22 4.84
N TYR A 124 5.95 10.18 4.01
CA TYR A 124 4.53 10.44 3.75
C TYR A 124 4.26 10.91 2.31
N MET A 125 3.06 10.61 1.84
CA MET A 125 2.52 11.15 0.59
C MET A 125 1.42 12.17 0.91
N VAL A 126 1.36 13.25 0.13
CA VAL A 126 0.25 14.23 0.17
C VAL A 126 -0.45 14.14 -1.17
N ASP A 127 -1.66 13.60 -1.18
CA ASP A 127 -2.53 13.66 -2.37
C ASP A 127 -3.16 15.05 -2.45
N GLU A 128 -2.94 15.72 -3.58
CA GLU A 128 -3.43 17.08 -3.86
C GLU A 128 -4.97 17.16 -3.86
N ASN A 129 -5.66 16.02 -4.04
CA ASN A 129 -7.13 15.94 -4.03
C ASN A 129 -7.73 15.67 -2.64
N THR A 130 -6.93 15.59 -1.57
CA THR A 130 -7.44 15.36 -0.21
C THR A 130 -7.91 16.67 0.42
N GLU A 131 -8.99 17.25 -0.11
CA GLU A 131 -9.79 18.19 0.67
C GLU A 131 -10.62 17.38 1.68
N LEU A 132 -10.27 17.53 2.97
CA LEU A 132 -10.77 16.82 4.17
C LEU A 132 -9.91 15.62 4.58
N LYS A 133 -9.23 15.77 5.73
CA LYS A 133 -8.37 14.78 6.42
C LYS A 133 -9.01 13.40 6.72
N GLN A 134 -10.23 13.12 6.27
CA GLN A 134 -10.98 11.89 6.56
C GLN A 134 -11.11 10.96 5.35
N SER A 135 -11.09 11.49 4.12
CA SER A 135 -11.30 10.68 2.92
C SER A 135 -10.01 10.47 2.12
N GLN A 136 -9.77 9.26 1.61
CA GLN A 136 -8.61 8.98 0.76
C GLN A 136 -8.84 7.79 -0.19
N TRP A 137 -8.13 7.77 -1.31
CA TRP A 137 -8.03 6.59 -2.17
C TRP A 137 -7.05 5.57 -1.59
N LEU A 138 -7.46 4.31 -1.53
CA LEU A 138 -6.58 3.18 -1.23
C LEU A 138 -6.56 2.19 -2.40
N TYR A 139 -5.37 1.75 -2.77
CA TYR A 139 -5.11 0.93 -3.95
C TYR A 139 -4.76 -0.49 -3.52
N THR A 140 -5.30 -1.49 -4.22
CA THR A 140 -5.01 -2.90 -3.97
C THR A 140 -5.34 -3.76 -5.19
N SER A 141 -5.02 -5.04 -5.13
CA SER A 141 -5.52 -6.06 -6.05
C SER A 141 -6.42 -7.02 -5.30
N VAL A 142 -7.51 -7.44 -5.93
CA VAL A 142 -8.47 -8.41 -5.37
C VAL A 142 -8.76 -9.51 -6.38
N GLU A 143 -9.07 -10.72 -5.92
CA GLU A 143 -9.47 -11.79 -6.83
C GLU A 143 -10.72 -11.42 -7.63
N LYS A 144 -10.87 -12.00 -8.82
CA LYS A 144 -12.03 -11.73 -9.71
C LYS A 144 -13.39 -12.00 -9.05
N GLU A 145 -13.43 -12.92 -8.10
CA GLU A 145 -14.65 -13.31 -7.37
C GLU A 145 -14.87 -12.51 -6.08
N TYR A 146 -14.02 -11.51 -5.80
CA TYR A 146 -14.10 -10.66 -4.60
C TYR A 146 -15.46 -9.97 -4.48
N GLN A 147 -16.03 -10.03 -3.28
CA GLN A 147 -17.34 -9.46 -2.97
C GLN A 147 -17.18 -8.05 -2.41
N PHE A 148 -17.40 -7.05 -3.26
CA PHE A 148 -17.31 -5.64 -2.87
C PHE A 148 -18.33 -5.26 -1.80
N HIS A 149 -17.87 -4.59 -0.74
CA HIS A 149 -18.73 -4.08 0.33
C HIS A 149 -19.71 -3.03 -0.19
N GLN A 150 -20.98 -3.16 0.20
CA GLN A 150 -21.97 -2.12 -0.07
C GLN A 150 -21.61 -0.82 0.66
N GLY A 151 -21.74 0.31 -0.03
CA GLY A 151 -21.46 1.62 0.56
C GLY A 151 -19.97 2.02 0.56
N ILE A 152 -19.07 1.19 0.01
CA ILE A 152 -17.70 1.61 -0.32
C ILE A 152 -17.62 1.84 -1.82
N LYS A 153 -17.34 3.07 -2.24
CA LYS A 153 -17.13 3.40 -3.65
C LYS A 153 -15.79 2.80 -4.10
N TYR A 154 -15.78 2.17 -5.27
CA TYR A 154 -14.57 1.59 -5.87
C TYR A 154 -14.53 1.81 -7.38
N GLU A 155 -13.35 1.66 -7.96
CA GLU A 155 -13.11 1.70 -9.40
C GLU A 155 -12.11 0.60 -9.77
N ILE A 156 -12.48 -0.24 -10.74
CA ILE A 156 -11.57 -1.22 -11.34
C ILE A 156 -10.72 -0.47 -12.37
N LEU A 157 -9.40 -0.50 -12.16
CA LEU A 157 -8.41 0.20 -12.97
C LEU A 157 -7.87 -0.69 -14.09
N GLU A 158 -7.73 -2.00 -13.86
CA GLU A 158 -7.17 -2.93 -14.86
C GLU A 158 -7.59 -4.38 -14.57
N ASP A 159 -7.77 -5.17 -15.65
CA ASP A 159 -7.89 -6.62 -15.60
C ASP A 159 -6.50 -7.25 -15.45
N LEU A 160 -6.24 -7.97 -14.36
CA LEU A 160 -4.94 -8.58 -14.10
C LEU A 160 -4.92 -10.07 -14.43
N PHE A 161 -3.77 -10.55 -14.89
CA PHE A 161 -3.40 -11.96 -14.86
C PHE A 161 -2.21 -12.14 -13.91
N LEU A 162 -2.51 -12.59 -12.70
CA LEU A 162 -1.51 -12.93 -11.69
C LEU A 162 -1.28 -14.44 -11.68
N ILE A 163 -0.02 -14.84 -11.69
CA ILE A 163 0.38 -16.26 -11.64
C ILE A 163 -0.03 -16.85 -10.28
N GLU A 164 0.22 -16.10 -9.22
CA GLU A 164 -0.24 -16.35 -7.86
C GLU A 164 -1.34 -15.33 -7.55
N PRO A 165 -2.50 -15.75 -7.00
CA PRO A 165 -3.58 -14.83 -6.66
C PRO A 165 -3.12 -13.74 -5.69
N SER A 166 -3.75 -12.57 -5.73
CA SER A 166 -3.36 -11.44 -4.88
C SER A 166 -3.52 -11.69 -3.37
N GLU A 167 -4.39 -12.60 -2.97
CA GLU A 167 -4.58 -13.03 -1.58
C GLU A 167 -3.49 -13.99 -1.08
N ALA A 168 -2.68 -14.55 -1.98
CA ALA A 168 -1.55 -15.40 -1.62
C ALA A 168 -0.44 -14.55 -1.00
N GLU A 169 -0.45 -14.39 0.32
CA GLU A 169 0.63 -13.75 1.06
C GLU A 169 1.80 -14.71 1.27
N GLU A 170 2.97 -14.39 0.71
CA GLU A 170 4.20 -15.12 1.03
C GLU A 170 4.64 -14.84 2.47
N ILE A 171 4.77 -15.90 3.28
CA ILE A 171 5.29 -15.84 4.66
C ILE A 171 6.80 -16.06 4.64
N GLU A 172 7.57 -15.19 5.30
CA GLU A 172 9.00 -15.41 5.52
C GLU A 172 9.28 -16.70 6.30
N GLY A 173 9.98 -17.65 5.68
CA GLY A 173 10.55 -18.83 6.34
C GLY A 173 10.01 -20.17 5.84
N ASP A 174 8.87 -20.18 5.16
CA ASP A 174 8.33 -21.37 4.54
C ASP A 174 8.69 -21.45 3.06
N GLU A 175 8.95 -22.69 2.64
CA GLU A 175 9.18 -23.17 1.27
C GLU A 175 10.63 -23.16 0.75
N GLN A 176 11.28 -24.31 0.97
CA GLN A 176 12.03 -24.94 -0.12
C GLN A 176 11.06 -25.11 -1.31
N GLU A 177 11.04 -24.16 -2.23
CA GLU A 177 10.28 -24.29 -3.47
C GLU A 177 10.74 -25.55 -4.21
N ASN A 178 9.91 -26.59 -4.23
CA ASN A 178 10.12 -27.71 -5.12
C ASN A 178 9.96 -27.23 -6.57
N GLU A 179 11.06 -27.22 -7.34
CA GLU A 179 11.11 -26.75 -8.74
C GLU A 179 10.13 -27.45 -9.70
N ASN A 180 9.47 -28.52 -9.26
CA ASN A 180 8.74 -29.49 -10.08
C ASN A 180 7.21 -29.53 -9.86
N THR A 181 6.66 -28.81 -8.89
CA THR A 181 5.21 -28.81 -8.61
C THR A 181 4.69 -27.38 -8.54
N THR A 182 3.92 -27.00 -9.56
CA THR A 182 3.26 -25.70 -9.65
C THR A 182 1.90 -25.74 -8.95
N THR A 183 1.73 -24.94 -7.90
CA THR A 183 0.40 -24.53 -7.41
C THR A 183 0.12 -23.13 -7.96
N THR A 184 -0.24 -22.98 -9.25
CA THR A 184 -0.59 -21.66 -9.80
C THR A 184 -1.63 -21.75 -10.91
N LEU A 185 -2.48 -20.73 -10.99
CA LEU A 185 -3.87 -20.68 -11.49
C LEU A 185 -4.84 -21.50 -10.63
N ALA A 186 -5.65 -20.83 -9.80
CA ALA A 186 -7.01 -21.21 -9.36
C ALA A 186 -7.43 -22.70 -9.44
N GLY A 187 -6.57 -23.62 -8.98
CA GLY A 187 -6.71 -25.06 -9.22
C GLY A 187 -5.80 -25.61 -10.34
N LYS A 188 -4.80 -26.39 -9.94
CA LYS A 188 -4.04 -27.40 -10.72
C LYS A 188 -3.95 -27.14 -12.24
N SER A 189 -3.19 -26.14 -12.66
CA SER A 189 -2.79 -26.05 -14.07
C SER A 189 -1.56 -26.93 -14.33
N GLY A 190 -1.59 -27.73 -15.41
CA GLY A 190 -0.45 -28.55 -15.86
C GLY A 190 0.70 -27.73 -16.46
N ILE A 191 0.78 -26.43 -16.13
CA ILE A 191 1.69 -25.48 -16.74
C ILE A 191 2.98 -25.44 -15.90
N PRO A 192 4.16 -25.64 -16.53
CA PRO A 192 5.42 -25.59 -15.81
C PRO A 192 5.71 -24.20 -15.23
N LYS A 193 6.10 -24.12 -13.96
CA LYS A 193 6.49 -22.89 -13.24
C LYS A 193 7.47 -22.01 -14.03
N ASN A 194 8.51 -22.63 -14.60
CA ASN A 194 9.50 -21.94 -15.43
C ASN A 194 8.92 -21.21 -16.64
N PHE A 195 7.83 -21.72 -17.22
CA PHE A 195 7.18 -21.05 -18.35
C PHE A 195 6.40 -19.82 -17.91
N LEU A 196 5.74 -19.88 -16.74
CA LEU A 196 5.04 -18.73 -16.17
C LEU A 196 6.02 -17.62 -15.80
N TYR A 197 7.19 -17.96 -15.29
CA TYR A 197 8.27 -17.00 -15.05
C TYR A 197 8.83 -16.38 -16.33
N ASP A 198 9.07 -17.17 -17.38
CA ASP A 198 9.48 -16.62 -18.68
C ASP A 198 8.40 -15.67 -19.25
N LEU A 199 7.12 -15.94 -18.99
CA LEU A 199 5.99 -15.09 -19.39
C LEU A 199 6.01 -13.74 -18.67
N GLU A 200 6.17 -13.76 -17.35
CA GLU A 200 6.30 -12.55 -16.53
C GLU A 200 7.53 -11.72 -16.95
N ASP A 201 8.70 -12.36 -17.11
CA ASP A 201 9.92 -11.73 -17.63
C ASP A 201 9.67 -11.04 -18.98
N GLN A 202 8.95 -11.72 -19.89
CA GLN A 202 8.66 -11.17 -21.20
C GLN A 202 7.69 -10.00 -21.12
N ALA A 203 6.68 -10.05 -20.25
CA ALA A 203 5.76 -8.94 -20.04
C ALA A 203 6.50 -7.71 -19.50
N LEU A 204 7.31 -7.89 -18.44
CA LEU A 204 8.17 -6.85 -17.89
C LEU A 204 9.07 -6.22 -18.96
N LYS A 205 9.63 -7.02 -19.88
CA LYS A 205 10.47 -6.50 -20.97
C LYS A 205 9.68 -5.65 -21.96
N LEU A 206 8.50 -6.12 -22.36
CA LEU A 206 7.65 -5.41 -23.32
C LEU A 206 7.16 -4.07 -22.78
N THR A 207 6.96 -3.97 -21.47
CA THR A 207 6.52 -2.74 -20.81
C THR A 207 7.68 -1.87 -20.28
N GLY A 208 8.93 -2.21 -20.57
CA GLY A 208 10.10 -1.45 -20.08
C GLY A 208 10.40 -1.60 -18.58
N ASN A 209 9.73 -2.51 -17.87
CA ASN A 209 9.82 -2.70 -16.42
C ASN A 209 10.74 -3.86 -15.99
N TYR A 210 11.53 -4.40 -16.92
CA TYR A 210 12.41 -5.53 -16.64
C TYR A 210 13.75 -5.06 -16.11
N THR A 211 14.06 -5.45 -14.87
CA THR A 211 15.38 -5.31 -14.28
C THR A 211 16.13 -6.64 -14.41
N PRO A 212 17.22 -6.71 -15.20
CA PRO A 212 18.03 -7.92 -15.27
C PRO A 212 18.68 -8.18 -13.90
N PRO A 213 18.80 -9.45 -13.48
CA PRO A 213 19.53 -9.74 -12.25
C PRO A 213 21.01 -9.38 -12.43
N GLU A 214 21.64 -8.93 -11.35
CA GLU A 214 23.07 -8.58 -11.32
C GLU A 214 24.00 -9.75 -11.69
N ASN A 215 23.54 -10.99 -11.54
CA ASN A 215 24.27 -12.18 -11.95
C ASN A 215 23.48 -12.99 -13.00
N ASN A 216 24.14 -13.34 -14.12
CA ASN A 216 23.56 -14.12 -15.22
C ASN A 216 23.26 -15.61 -14.89
N LYS A 217 23.34 -16.02 -13.62
CA LYS A 217 22.98 -17.39 -13.22
C LYS A 217 21.45 -17.54 -13.22
N LEU A 218 20.94 -18.65 -13.75
CA LEU A 218 19.50 -18.97 -13.75
C LEU A 218 18.87 -18.87 -12.35
N ALA A 219 19.61 -19.24 -11.30
CA ALA A 219 19.19 -19.09 -9.90
C ALA A 219 19.09 -17.62 -9.46
N ALA A 220 19.94 -16.73 -9.99
CA ALA A 220 19.91 -15.30 -9.68
C ALA A 220 18.75 -14.57 -10.39
N ARG A 221 18.30 -15.03 -11.58
CA ARG A 221 17.03 -14.58 -12.20
C ARG A 221 15.82 -14.82 -11.30
N ARG A 222 15.91 -15.85 -10.44
CA ARG A 222 14.84 -16.30 -9.53
C ARG A 222 15.01 -15.76 -8.10
N SER A 223 16.06 -14.99 -7.84
CA SER A 223 16.36 -14.45 -6.52
C SER A 223 15.40 -13.31 -6.18
N LYS A 224 14.38 -13.58 -5.37
CA LYS A 224 13.52 -12.56 -4.77
C LYS A 224 14.41 -11.60 -3.95
N ARG A 225 14.45 -10.31 -4.32
CA ARG A 225 15.13 -9.28 -3.51
C ARG A 225 14.33 -9.10 -2.22
N LYS A 226 14.95 -9.43 -1.09
CA LYS A 226 14.37 -9.28 0.25
C LYS A 226 14.97 -8.04 0.89
N PRO A 227 14.19 -6.94 1.05
CA PRO A 227 14.70 -5.77 1.77
C PRO A 227 15.01 -6.17 3.21
N LYS A 228 16.05 -5.58 3.77
CA LYS A 228 16.53 -5.87 5.11
C LYS A 228 16.77 -4.58 5.85
N GLY A 229 16.39 -4.51 7.12
CA GLY A 229 16.47 -3.28 7.88
C GLY A 229 16.27 -3.46 9.37
N TYR A 230 16.25 -2.34 10.09
CA TYR A 230 15.95 -2.28 11.51
C TYR A 230 14.83 -1.29 11.77
N ILE A 231 13.87 -1.66 12.61
CA ILE A 231 12.91 -0.74 13.20
C ILE A 231 13.28 -0.54 14.67
N LYS A 232 13.60 0.71 15.02
CA LYS A 232 13.95 1.13 16.38
C LYS A 232 13.25 2.44 16.71
N VAL A 233 13.00 2.67 17.99
CA VAL A 233 12.42 3.91 18.51
C VAL A 233 13.40 4.56 19.48
N LEU A 234 13.49 5.90 19.45
CA LEU A 234 14.27 6.64 20.42
C LEU A 234 13.55 6.64 21.78
N ASN A 235 14.19 6.04 22.77
CA ASN A 235 13.73 6.10 24.15
C ASN A 235 14.12 7.45 24.76
N THR A 236 13.15 8.30 25.05
CA THR A 236 13.38 9.67 25.57
C THR A 236 13.89 9.70 27.01
N VAL A 237 13.81 8.59 27.75
CA VAL A 237 14.31 8.48 29.13
C VAL A 237 15.78 8.06 29.13
N THR A 238 16.15 7.09 28.29
CA THR A 238 17.52 6.52 28.27
C THR A 238 18.42 7.12 27.19
N GLY A 239 17.83 7.80 26.19
CA GLY A 239 18.52 8.29 24.99
C GLY A 239 18.91 7.20 23.99
N ASN A 240 18.60 5.94 24.25
CA ASN A 240 18.98 4.81 23.41
C ASN A 240 17.93 4.53 22.31
N LEU A 241 18.38 3.88 21.23
CA LEU A 241 17.49 3.32 20.21
C LEU A 241 17.06 1.91 20.60
N ASP A 242 15.83 1.78 21.11
CA ASP A 242 15.26 0.51 21.53
C ASP A 242 14.62 -0.22 20.33
N PRO A 243 14.80 -1.55 20.21
CA PRO A 243 14.23 -2.32 19.12
C PRO A 243 12.70 -2.42 19.24
N VAL A 244 11.99 -2.28 18.12
CA VAL A 244 10.55 -2.55 18.08
C VAL A 244 10.33 -3.98 17.58
N VAL A 245 9.86 -4.85 18.48
CA VAL A 245 9.73 -6.30 18.24
C VAL A 245 8.32 -6.63 17.75
N GLY A 246 8.21 -7.55 16.78
CA GLY A 246 6.94 -8.08 16.30
C GLY A 246 6.16 -7.16 15.36
N VAL A 247 6.82 -6.15 14.79
CA VAL A 247 6.20 -5.26 13.79
C VAL A 247 6.05 -6.03 12.48
N LYS A 248 4.84 -6.08 11.93
CA LYS A 248 4.59 -6.64 10.59
C LYS A 248 5.14 -5.68 9.54
N ILE A 249 6.10 -6.15 8.75
CA ILE A 249 6.62 -5.47 7.57
C ILE A 249 5.86 -5.99 6.37
N LYS A 250 5.39 -5.10 5.50
CA LYS A 250 4.84 -5.47 4.20
C LYS A 250 5.72 -4.86 3.11
N THR A 251 6.03 -5.67 2.11
CA THR A 251 6.77 -5.24 0.92
C THR A 251 5.93 -5.59 -0.29
N ARG A 252 6.07 -4.81 -1.36
CA ARG A 252 5.33 -5.04 -2.59
C ARG A 252 6.21 -4.92 -3.81
N ARG A 253 5.85 -5.67 -4.84
CA ARG A 253 6.33 -5.48 -6.21
C ARG A 253 5.12 -5.59 -7.12
N TRP A 254 4.71 -4.47 -7.72
CA TRP A 254 3.44 -4.40 -8.44
C TRP A 254 2.27 -4.83 -7.54
N PHE A 255 1.58 -5.92 -7.91
CA PHE A 255 0.41 -6.48 -7.22
C PHE A 255 0.75 -7.65 -6.28
N LYS A 256 2.03 -8.02 -6.18
CA LYS A 256 2.49 -9.10 -5.30
C LYS A 256 2.96 -8.52 -3.97
N TRP A 257 2.52 -9.13 -2.88
CA TRP A 257 2.81 -8.69 -1.51
C TRP A 257 3.57 -9.78 -0.76
N ALA A 258 4.57 -9.37 0.01
CA ALA A 258 5.26 -10.25 0.95
C ALA A 258 5.27 -9.61 2.33
N LYS A 259 5.31 -10.44 3.38
CA LYS A 259 5.33 -9.98 4.77
C LYS A 259 6.43 -10.63 5.59
N GLY A 260 6.98 -9.83 6.49
CA GLY A 260 7.97 -10.24 7.49
C GLY A 260 7.63 -9.66 8.85
N TRP A 261 8.38 -10.06 9.87
CA TRP A 261 8.23 -9.51 11.22
C TRP A 261 9.57 -9.18 11.82
N THR A 262 9.64 -8.06 12.53
CA THR A 262 10.86 -7.70 13.25
C THR A 262 11.13 -8.67 14.41
N ASN A 263 12.37 -9.14 14.50
CA ASN A 263 12.81 -10.01 15.58
C ASN A 263 13.11 -9.24 16.88
N SER A 264 13.68 -9.91 17.89
CA SER A 264 14.03 -9.32 19.20
C SER A 264 15.04 -8.16 19.14
N ARG A 265 15.72 -7.97 18.00
CA ARG A 265 16.64 -6.85 17.74
C ARG A 265 16.03 -5.77 16.85
N GLY A 266 14.74 -5.88 16.53
CA GLY A 266 14.06 -4.98 15.59
C GLY A 266 14.43 -5.23 14.13
N TYR A 267 15.12 -6.33 13.82
CA TYR A 267 15.60 -6.63 12.47
C TYR A 267 14.56 -7.41 11.65
N TYR A 268 14.47 -7.08 10.36
CA TYR A 268 13.72 -7.80 9.33
C TYR A 268 14.61 -8.00 8.09
#